data_AF-A0A536YC56-F1
#
_entry.id   AF-A0A536YC56-F1
#
_cell.length_a   1.000
_cell.length_b   1.000
_cell.length_c   1.000
_cell.angle_alpha   90.00
_cell.angle_beta   90.00
_cell.angle_gamma   90.00
#
_symmetry.space_group_name_H-M   'P 1'
#
loop_
_entity.id
_entity.type
_entity.pdbx_description
1 polymer ?
#
loop_
_entity_poly.entity_id
_entity_poly.type
_entity_poly.pdbx_seq_one_letter_code
_entity_poly.pdbx_strand_id
1 'polypeptide(L)'
;MSALYEAAIEALDDEQRLLLDTGQRAWLDYRDATCQLFSARDGNPALSATALADCIAFMNGARALELRLVARSAAGAEPAGLY
;
A
#
# COMPACT_ATOMS: atom_id res chain seq x y z
N MET A 1 -3.97 7.66 7.30
CA MET A 1 -4.29 6.37 6.65
C MET A 1 -5.06 6.63 5.36
N SER A 2 -4.95 5.79 4.32
CA SER A 2 -5.65 6.01 3.04
C SER A 2 -7.07 5.43 3.09
N ALA A 3 -8.05 6.04 2.42
CA ALA A 3 -9.44 5.54 2.39
C ALA A 3 -9.57 4.12 1.81
N LEU A 4 -8.68 3.73 0.89
CA LEU A 4 -8.65 2.38 0.32
C LEU A 4 -8.13 1.33 1.30
N TYR A 5 -7.25 1.72 2.21
CA TYR A 5 -6.78 0.84 3.27
C TYR A 5 -7.91 0.54 4.26
N GLU A 6 -8.64 1.57 4.69
CA GLU A 6 -9.79 1.40 5.59
C GLU A 6 -10.85 0.51 4.96
N ALA A 7 -11.22 0.77 3.70
CA ALA A 7 -12.18 -0.07 2.96
C ALA A 7 -11.72 -1.53 2.82
N ALA A 8 -10.41 -1.78 2.71
CA ALA A 8 -9.86 -3.13 2.67
C ALA A 8 -9.94 -3.79 4.05
N ILE A 9 -9.55 -3.09 5.13
CA ILE A 9 -9.62 -3.62 6.50
C ILE A 9 -11.05 -3.97 6.91
N GLU A 10 -12.02 -3.12 6.59
CA GLU A 10 -13.42 -3.35 6.95
C GLU A 10 -13.98 -4.66 6.39
N ALA A 11 -13.50 -5.09 5.22
CA ALA A 11 -13.95 -6.30 4.54
C ALA A 11 -13.30 -7.61 5.04
N LEU A 12 -12.23 -7.52 5.83
CA LEU A 12 -11.41 -8.66 6.25
C LEU A 12 -11.80 -9.19 7.64
N ASP A 13 -11.55 -10.47 7.90
CA ASP A 13 -11.58 -11.05 9.25
C ASP A 13 -10.37 -10.61 10.11
N ASP A 14 -10.36 -10.97 11.40
CA ASP A 14 -9.33 -10.49 12.33
C ASP A 14 -7.91 -10.96 11.98
N GLU A 15 -7.74 -12.20 11.50
CA GLU A 15 -6.43 -12.71 11.09
C GLU A 15 -5.93 -11.97 9.85
N GLN A 16 -6.80 -11.83 8.86
CA GLN A 16 -6.50 -11.13 7.62
C GLN A 16 -6.19 -9.64 7.85
N ARG A 17 -6.88 -8.98 8.78
CA ARG A 17 -6.59 -7.60 9.18
C ARG A 17 -5.18 -7.46 9.73
N LEU A 18 -4.76 -8.36 10.62
CA LEU A 18 -3.40 -8.36 11.18
C LEU A 18 -2.33 -8.55 10.10
N LEU A 19 -2.59 -9.43 9.12
CA LEU A 19 -1.70 -9.64 7.99
C LEU A 19 -1.63 -8.40 7.08
N LEU A 20 -2.77 -7.79 6.74
CA LEU A 20 -2.80 -6.58 5.91
C LEU A 20 -2.11 -5.40 6.60
N ASP A 21 -2.36 -5.21 7.88
CA ASP A 21 -1.77 -4.13 8.69
C ASP A 21 -0.24 -4.28 8.81
N THR A 22 0.23 -5.50 9.07
CA THR A 22 1.68 -5.81 9.07
C THR A 22 2.30 -5.58 7.70
N GLY A 23 1.66 -6.07 6.63
CA GLY A 23 2.14 -5.86 5.27
C GLY A 23 2.13 -4.39 4.86
N GLN A 24 1.14 -3.61 5.30
CA GLN A 24 1.03 -2.18 5.01
C GLN A 24 2.16 -1.38 5.66
N ARG A 25 2.54 -1.70 6.91
CA ARG A 25 3.70 -1.09 7.57
C ARG A 25 4.99 -1.38 6.82
N ALA A 26 5.25 -2.66 6.54
CA ALA A 26 6.46 -3.06 5.81
C ALA A 26 6.53 -2.42 4.41
N TRP A 27 5.37 -2.28 3.75
CA TRP A 27 5.28 -1.60 2.46
C TRP A 27 5.61 -0.10 2.55
N LEU A 28 5.22 0.59 3.63
CA LEU A 28 5.58 2.00 3.83
C LEU A 28 7.10 2.16 3.97
N ASP A 29 7.74 1.29 4.77
CA ASP A 29 9.20 1.29 4.94
C ASP A 29 9.91 1.02 3.60
N TYR A 30 9.43 0.04 2.84
CA TYR A 30 9.94 -0.28 1.50
C TYR A 30 9.78 0.90 0.53
N ARG A 31 8.61 1.55 0.49
CA ARG A 31 8.35 2.71 -0.37
C ARG A 31 9.31 3.83 -0.03
N ASP A 32 9.45 4.16 1.25
CA ASP A 32 10.23 5.31 1.67
C ASP A 32 11.72 5.08 1.37
N ALA A 33 12.26 3.90 1.66
CA ALA A 33 13.63 3.54 1.31
C ALA A 33 13.87 3.54 -0.22
N THR A 34 12.94 2.98 -1.00
CA THR A 34 13.04 2.93 -2.46
C THR A 34 13.01 4.32 -3.08
N CYS A 35 12.09 5.18 -2.63
CA CYS A 35 11.95 6.51 -3.18
C CYS A 35 13.08 7.44 -2.75
N GLN A 36 13.65 7.27 -1.56
CA GLN A 36 14.90 7.93 -1.18
C GLN A 36 16.04 7.54 -2.14
N LEU A 37 16.21 6.25 -2.41
CA LEU A 37 17.22 5.75 -3.35
C LEU A 37 17.02 6.33 -4.76
N PHE A 38 15.79 6.34 -5.28
CA PHE A 38 15.51 6.86 -6.62
C PHE A 38 15.73 8.39 -6.72
N SER A 39 15.51 9.10 -5.62
CA SER A 39 15.70 10.55 -5.54
C SER A 39 17.15 10.98 -5.33
N ALA A 40 18.05 10.07 -4.95
CA ALA A 40 19.44 10.39 -4.66
C ALA A 40 20.18 10.81 -5.94
N ARG A 41 20.18 12.11 -6.22
CA ARG A 41 20.86 12.73 -7.36
C ARG A 41 21.87 13.75 -6.86
N ASP A 42 23.14 13.53 -7.18
CA ASP A 42 24.21 14.44 -6.78
C ASP A 42 24.04 15.81 -7.44
N GLY A 43 24.26 16.86 -6.64
CA GLY A 43 24.39 18.24 -7.13
C GLY A 43 23.11 18.94 -7.61
N ASN A 44 21.93 18.31 -7.54
CA ASN A 44 20.67 18.96 -7.94
C ASN A 44 19.49 18.67 -6.98
N PRO A 45 19.28 19.51 -5.95
CA PRO A 45 18.22 19.34 -4.97
C PRO A 45 16.80 19.40 -5.56
N ALA A 46 16.57 20.25 -6.56
CA ALA A 46 15.26 20.39 -7.20
C ALA A 46 14.87 19.11 -7.97
N LEU A 47 15.79 18.54 -8.75
CA LEU A 47 15.55 17.27 -9.45
C LEU A 47 15.43 16.08 -8.50
N SER A 48 16.06 16.14 -7.33
CA SER A 48 15.92 15.13 -6.28
C SER A 48 14.51 15.16 -5.69
N ALA A 49 14.01 16.36 -5.35
CA ALA A 49 12.66 16.53 -4.80
C ALA A 49 11.56 16.07 -5.78
N THR A 50 11.66 16.43 -7.07
CA THR A 50 10.72 15.97 -8.08
C THR A 50 10.73 14.44 -8.22
N ALA A 51 11.92 13.82 -8.27
CA ALA A 51 12.03 12.36 -8.37
C ALA A 51 11.44 11.64 -7.15
N LEU A 52 11.62 12.20 -5.94
CA LEU A 52 11.02 11.67 -4.73
C LEU A 52 9.48 11.69 -4.82
N ALA A 53 8.91 12.83 -5.23
CA ALA A 53 7.47 12.99 -5.38
C ALA A 53 6.89 12.04 -6.43
N ASP A 54 7.54 11.93 -7.59
CA ASP A 54 7.12 11.05 -8.69
C ASP A 54 7.13 9.57 -8.26
N CYS A 55 8.17 9.14 -7.54
CA CYS A 55 8.26 7.78 -7.00
C CYS A 55 7.13 7.49 -6.01
N ILE A 56 6.90 8.39 -5.05
CA ILE A 56 5.84 8.24 -4.06
C ILE A 56 4.46 8.15 -4.76
N ALA A 57 4.20 9.00 -5.74
CA ALA A 57 2.96 9.00 -6.50
C ALA A 57 2.75 7.66 -7.24
N PHE A 58 3.78 7.18 -7.94
CA PHE A 58 3.74 5.90 -8.64
C PHE A 58 3.45 4.73 -7.69
N MET A 59 4.22 4.62 -6.60
CA MET A 59 4.08 3.50 -5.66
C MET A 59 2.75 3.53 -4.93
N ASN A 60 2.27 4.71 -4.53
CA ASN A 60 0.93 4.86 -3.94
C ASN A 60 -0.16 4.42 -4.92
N GLY A 61 -0.01 4.71 -6.22
CA GLY A 61 -0.93 4.27 -7.26
C GLY A 61 -1.00 2.73 -7.39
N ALA A 62 0.15 2.07 -7.41
CA ALA A 62 0.23 0.61 -7.43
C ALA A 62 -0.39 -0.01 -6.17
N ARG A 63 -0.07 0.51 -4.99
CA ARG A 63 -0.65 0.01 -3.73
C ARG A 63 -2.14 0.23 -3.63
N ALA A 64 -2.65 1.33 -4.18
CA ALA A 64 -4.09 1.56 -4.29
C ALA A 64 -4.78 0.50 -5.15
N LEU A 65 -4.13 -0.07 -6.18
CA LEU A 65 -4.68 -1.19 -6.94
C LEU A 65 -4.70 -2.48 -6.10
N GLU A 66 -3.60 -2.78 -5.39
CA GLU A 66 -3.52 -3.94 -4.49
C GLU A 66 -4.60 -3.91 -3.40
N LEU A 67 -4.79 -2.77 -2.73
CA LEU A 67 -5.81 -2.64 -1.68
C LEU A 67 -7.22 -2.84 -2.21
N ARG A 68 -7.50 -2.39 -3.45
CA ARG A 68 -8.79 -2.68 -4.10
C ARG A 68 -8.96 -4.16 -4.43
N LEU A 69 -7.89 -4.88 -4.76
CA LEU A 69 -7.93 -6.33 -4.99
C LEU A 69 -8.23 -7.08 -3.68
N VAL A 70 -7.55 -6.70 -2.59
CA VAL A 70 -7.79 -7.28 -1.25
C VAL A 70 -9.23 -7.08 -0.81
N ALA A 71 -9.76 -5.85 -0.93
CA ALA A 71 -11.15 -5.56 -0.57
C ALA A 71 -12.15 -6.41 -1.37
N ARG A 72 -11.89 -6.62 -2.68
CA ARG A 72 -12.76 -7.45 -3.53
C ARG A 72 -12.66 -8.93 -3.22
N SER A 73 -11.46 -9.46 -2.96
CA SER A 73 -11.30 -10.89 -2.63
C SER A 73 -11.98 -11.24 -1.32
N ALA A 74 -11.96 -10.32 -0.36
CA ALA A 74 -12.65 -10.49 0.92
C ALA A 74 -14.18 -10.48 0.75
N ALA A 75 -14.72 -9.57 -0.07
CA ALA A 75 -16.15 -9.52 -0.38
C ALA A 75 -16.66 -10.73 -1.19
N GLY A 76 -15.77 -11.42 -1.90
CA GLY A 76 -16.08 -12.62 -2.70
C GLY A 76 -15.91 -13.94 -1.95
N ALA A 77 -15.40 -13.92 -0.71
CA ALA A 77 -15.33 -15.10 0.13
C ALA A 77 -16.72 -15.37 0.72
N GLU A 78 -17.46 -16.35 0.16
CA GLU A 78 -18.65 -16.88 0.83
C GLU A 78 -18.27 -17.32 2.26
N PRO A 79 -19.13 -17.07 3.26
CA PRO A 79 -18.85 -17.50 4.62
C PRO A 79 -18.69 -19.03 4.62
N ALA A 80 -17.57 -19.50 5.17
CA ALA A 80 -17.33 -20.92 5.35
C ALA A 80 -18.48 -21.54 6.16
N GLY A 81 -19.38 -22.23 5.46
CA GLY A 81 -20.28 -23.28 5.92
C GLY A 81 -21.03 -23.04 7.23
N LEU A 82 -22.31 -22.68 7.12
CA LEU A 82 -23.34 -23.18 8.05
C LEU A 82 -23.94 -24.47 7.44
N TYR A 83 -23.31 -25.61 7.71
CA TYR A 83 -23.93 -26.94 7.62
C TYR A 83 -23.48 -27.79 8.80
#